data_AF-S3XJ17-F1
#
_entry.id   AF-S3XJ17-F1
#
_cell.length_a   1.000
_cell.length_b   1.000
_cell.length_c   1.000
_cell.angle_alpha   90.00
_cell.angle_beta   90.00
_cell.angle_gamma   90.00
#
_symmetry.space_group_name_H-M   'P 1'
#
loop_
_entity.id
_entity.type
_entity.pdbx_description
1 polymer ?
#
loop_
_entity_poly.entity_id
_entity_poly.type
_entity_poly.pdbx_seq_one_letter_code
_entity_poly.pdbx_strand_id
1 'polypeptide(L)'
;MQYEIYKNYDYNKLVNALNNAEEKRDKFLKEAREQSNLISFLIKELKTRLQEPEFYSVDNAPSLKSIRAQILKMPQDEIEKIKAEVDKEMFGS
;
A
#
# COMPACT_ATOMS: atom_id res chain seq x y z
N MET A 1 -9.27 1.26 46.56
CA MET A 1 -9.17 0.57 45.25
C MET A 1 -10.54 0.62 44.57
N GLN A 2 -10.63 0.94 43.28
CA GLN A 2 -11.93 1.10 42.58
C GLN A 2 -12.78 -0.19 42.50
N TYR A 3 -12.22 -1.35 42.82
CA TYR A 3 -12.91 -2.64 42.75
C TYR A 3 -13.64 -3.04 44.04
N GLU A 4 -13.53 -2.25 45.11
CA GLU A 4 -14.18 -2.58 46.38
C GLU A 4 -15.70 -2.51 46.32
N ILE A 5 -16.24 -1.77 45.34
CA ILE A 5 -17.69 -1.71 45.07
C ILE A 5 -18.28 -3.09 44.76
N TYR A 6 -17.49 -4.01 44.19
CA TYR A 6 -17.94 -5.34 43.81
C TYR A 6 -18.03 -6.30 45.01
N LYS A 7 -17.38 -5.98 46.15
CA LYS A 7 -17.41 -6.85 47.35
C LYS A 7 -18.81 -7.00 47.94
N ASN A 8 -19.68 -6.01 47.72
CA ASN A 8 -21.05 -5.99 48.24
C ASN A 8 -22.10 -6.37 47.18
N TYR A 9 -21.67 -6.81 45.99
CA TYR A 9 -22.59 -7.20 44.93
C TYR A 9 -23.14 -8.60 45.17
N ASP A 10 -24.42 -8.79 44.83
CA ASP A 10 -25.00 -10.12 44.73
C ASP A 10 -24.46 -10.86 43.50
N TYR A 11 -24.72 -12.17 43.44
CA TYR A 11 -24.24 -13.05 42.38
C TYR A 11 -24.61 -12.54 40.98
N ASN A 12 -25.85 -12.09 40.77
CA ASN A 12 -26.31 -11.63 39.46
C ASN A 12 -25.61 -10.35 39.03
N LYS A 13 -25.39 -9.41 39.96
CA LYS A 13 -24.63 -8.18 39.69
C LYS A 13 -23.17 -8.46 39.38
N LEU A 14 -22.55 -9.45 40.05
CA LEU A 14 -21.18 -9.88 39.73
C LEU A 14 -21.08 -10.48 38.34
N VAL A 15 -22.02 -11.37 37.97
CA VAL A 15 -22.07 -11.97 36.63
C VAL A 15 -22.24 -10.89 35.55
N ASN A 16 -23.15 -9.94 35.76
CA ASN A 16 -23.35 -8.84 34.82
C ASN A 16 -22.12 -7.92 34.72
N ALA A 17 -21.45 -7.64 35.85
CA ALA A 17 -20.22 -6.86 35.85
C ALA A 17 -19.09 -7.57 35.09
N LEU A 18 -18.97 -8.90 35.25
CA LEU A 18 -18.02 -9.72 34.50
C LEU A 18 -18.32 -9.67 33.00
N ASN A 19 -19.55 -9.96 32.59
CA ASN A 19 -19.94 -9.95 31.17
C ASN A 19 -19.63 -8.61 30.51
N ASN A 20 -19.99 -7.50 31.16
CA ASN A 20 -19.69 -6.15 30.67
C ASN A 20 -18.19 -5.88 30.56
N ALA A 21 -17.38 -6.41 31.48
CA ALA A 21 -15.93 -6.25 31.45
C ALA A 21 -15.31 -7.07 30.30
N GLU A 22 -15.80 -8.29 30.07
CA GLU A 22 -15.37 -9.14 28.97
C GLU A 22 -15.75 -8.54 27.60
N GLU A 23 -16.98 -8.03 27.46
CA GLU A 23 -17.40 -7.33 26.24
C GLU A 23 -16.51 -6.11 25.93
N LYS A 24 -16.17 -5.32 26.95
CA LYS A 24 -15.25 -4.18 26.80
C LYS A 24 -13.86 -4.63 26.40
N ARG A 25 -13.32 -5.68 27.03
CA ARG A 25 -12.02 -6.27 26.68
C ARG A 25 -12.02 -6.69 25.22
N ASP A 26 -13.04 -7.42 24.78
CA ASP A 26 -13.11 -7.97 23.43
C ASP A 26 -13.25 -6.86 22.38
N LYS A 27 -14.01 -5.80 22.70
CA LYS A 27 -14.06 -4.58 21.88
C LYS A 27 -12.68 -3.94 21.73
N PHE A 28 -11.96 -3.71 22.82
CA PHE A 28 -10.61 -3.13 22.75
C PHE A 28 -9.61 -4.02 22.00
N LEU A 29 -9.70 -5.34 22.17
CA LEU A 29 -8.87 -6.27 21.40
C LEU A 29 -9.17 -6.21 19.91
N LYS A 30 -10.44 -6.08 19.52
CA LYS A 30 -10.82 -5.91 18.12
C LYS A 30 -10.28 -4.59 17.55
N GLU A 31 -10.49 -3.48 18.25
CA GLU A 31 -9.97 -2.16 17.85
C GLU A 31 -8.44 -2.17 17.72
N ALA A 32 -7.73 -2.79 18.66
CA ALA A 32 -6.27 -2.91 18.60
C ALA A 32 -5.80 -3.73 17.38
N ARG A 33 -6.51 -4.81 17.03
CA ARG A 33 -6.23 -5.60 15.82
C ARG A 33 -6.46 -4.79 14.55
N GLU A 34 -7.57 -4.06 14.47
CA GLU A 34 -7.89 -3.21 13.32
C GLU A 34 -6.83 -2.11 13.13
N GLN A 35 -6.41 -1.46 14.21
CA GLN A 35 -5.33 -0.45 14.16
C GLN A 35 -3.99 -1.07 13.73
N SER A 36 -3.65 -2.25 14.25
CA SER A 36 -2.42 -2.95 13.85
C SER A 36 -2.40 -3.30 12.36
N ASN A 37 -3.53 -3.75 11.81
CA ASN A 37 -3.69 -4.03 10.39
C ASN A 37 -3.55 -2.75 9.55
N LEU A 38 -4.18 -1.65 9.98
CA LEU A 38 -4.07 -0.36 9.31
C LEU A 38 -2.62 0.14 9.27
N ILE A 39 -1.91 0.10 10.40
CA ILE A 39 -0.49 0.48 10.47
C ILE A 39 0.34 -0.35 9.50
N SER A 40 0.11 -1.67 9.46
CA SER A 40 0.83 -2.58 8.56
C SER A 40 0.57 -2.25 7.09
N PHE A 41 -0.69 -1.94 6.74
CA PHE A 41 -1.06 -1.50 5.40
C PHE A 41 -0.39 -0.18 5.02
N LEU A 42 -0.45 0.84 5.89
CA LEU A 42 0.17 2.14 5.64
C LEU A 42 1.69 2.04 5.48
N ILE A 43 2.37 1.21 6.28
CA ILE A 43 3.80 0.94 6.12
C ILE A 43 4.10 0.32 4.75
N LYS A 44 3.27 -0.62 4.28
CA LYS A 44 3.43 -1.24 2.96
C LYS A 44 3.26 -0.21 1.86
N GLU A 45 2.21 0.60 1.91
CA GLU A 45 1.94 1.67 0.93
C GLU A 45 3.07 2.69 0.88
N LEU A 46 3.56 3.15 2.03
CA LEU A 46 4.68 4.09 2.10
C LEU A 46 5.96 3.49 1.51
N LYS A 47 6.25 2.21 1.80
CA LYS A 47 7.40 1.53 1.20
C LYS A 47 7.30 1.45 -0.32
N THR A 48 6.13 1.13 -0.87
CA THR A 48 5.92 1.12 -2.33
C THR A 48 6.18 2.49 -2.93
N ARG A 49 5.61 3.55 -2.33
CA ARG A 49 5.78 4.93 -2.83
C ARG A 49 7.20 5.47 -2.67
N LEU A 50 7.91 5.10 -1.61
CA LEU A 50 9.32 5.47 -1.42
C LEU A 50 10.27 4.73 -2.37
N GLN A 51 9.86 3.57 -2.88
CA GLN A 51 10.62 2.82 -3.89
C GLN A 51 10.37 3.35 -5.31
N GLU A 52 9.28 4.06 -5.54
CA GLU A 52 9.05 4.75 -6.80
C GLU A 52 9.96 5.98 -6.90
N PRO A 53 10.79 6.09 -7.95
CA PRO A 53 11.59 7.29 -8.18
C PRO A 53 10.68 8.51 -8.32
N GLU A 54 10.99 9.58 -7.58
CA GLU A 54 10.29 10.86 -7.70
C GLU A 54 10.40 11.45 -9.12
N PHE A 55 11.51 11.14 -9.79
CA PHE A 55 11.75 11.46 -11.19
C PHE A 55 12.35 10.26 -11.91
N TYR A 56 11.87 10.02 -13.12
CA TYR A 56 12.51 9.08 -14.03
C TYR A 56 13.49 9.82 -14.96
N SER A 57 14.72 9.32 -15.05
CA SER A 57 15.63 9.61 -16.15
C SER A 57 15.26 8.78 -17.37
N VAL A 58 15.81 9.16 -18.53
CA VAL A 58 15.64 8.40 -19.79
C VAL A 58 16.05 6.93 -19.62
N ASP A 59 17.06 6.66 -18.78
CA ASP A 59 17.60 5.32 -18.57
C ASP A 59 16.78 4.45 -17.60
N ASN A 60 16.04 5.07 -16.68
CA ASN A 60 15.31 4.35 -15.63
C ASN A 60 13.78 4.40 -15.78
N ALA A 61 13.25 5.20 -16.73
CA ALA A 61 11.83 5.27 -17.02
C ALA A 61 11.29 3.91 -17.51
N PRO A 62 10.31 3.29 -16.81
CA PRO A 62 9.79 1.97 -17.17
C PRO A 62 9.21 1.90 -18.58
N SER A 63 8.53 2.97 -19.01
CA SER A 63 7.95 3.10 -20.36
C SER A 63 9.04 3.08 -21.43
N LEU A 64 10.11 3.88 -21.27
CA LEU A 64 11.22 3.94 -22.22
C LEU A 64 12.03 2.64 -22.24
N LYS A 65 12.19 1.98 -21.08
CA LYS A 65 12.82 0.66 -21.00
C LYS A 65 12.02 -0.40 -21.77
N SER A 66 10.69 -0.38 -21.67
CA SER A 66 9.81 -1.28 -22.43
C SER A 66 9.91 -1.02 -23.94
N ILE A 67 9.87 0.25 -24.35
CA ILE A 67 10.01 0.66 -25.75
C ILE A 67 11.36 0.21 -26.31
N ARG A 68 12.47 0.46 -25.59
CA ARG A 68 13.81 0.03 -25.99
C ARG A 68 13.90 -1.49 -26.15
N ALA A 69 13.32 -2.26 -25.23
CA ALA A 69 13.31 -3.72 -25.30
C ALA A 69 12.50 -4.25 -26.50
N GLN A 70 11.45 -3.56 -26.91
CA GLN A 70 10.67 -3.90 -28.10
C GLN A 70 11.47 -3.57 -29.37
N ILE A 71 12.04 -2.37 -29.47
CA ILE A 71 12.88 -1.95 -30.61
C ILE A 71 14.04 -2.92 -30.83
N LEU A 72 14.70 -3.37 -29.76
CA LEU A 72 15.81 -4.34 -29.86
C LEU A 72 15.41 -5.72 -30.42
N LYS A 73 14.11 -6.05 -30.43
CA LYS A 73 13.59 -7.30 -30.98
C LYS A 73 13.09 -7.14 -32.42
N MET A 74 13.02 -5.91 -32.94
CA MET A 74 12.51 -5.64 -34.27
C MET A 74 13.59 -5.87 -35.34
N PRO A 75 13.19 -6.27 -36.56
CA PRO A 75 14.08 -6.27 -37.72
C PRO A 75 14.67 -4.87 -37.99
N GLN A 76 15.91 -4.83 -38.47
CA GLN A 76 16.65 -3.59 -38.67
C GLN A 76 16.00 -2.64 -39.70
N ASP A 77 15.36 -3.21 -40.72
CA ASP A 77 14.65 -2.46 -41.76
C ASP A 77 13.38 -1.77 -41.25
N GLU A 78 12.70 -2.35 -40.27
CA GLU A 78 11.56 -1.71 -39.60
C GLU A 78 12.03 -0.57 -38.69
N ILE A 79 13.14 -0.75 -37.99
CA ILE A 79 13.73 0.29 -37.12
C ILE A 79 14.12 1.52 -37.95
N GLU A 80 14.70 1.33 -39.13
CA GLU A 80 15.12 2.43 -40.00
C GLU A 80 13.94 3.22 -40.56
N LYS A 81 12.83 2.56 -40.91
CA LYS A 81 11.59 3.23 -41.31
C LYS A 81 11.03 4.09 -40.18
N ILE A 82 10.97 3.54 -38.97
CA ILE A 82 10.48 4.25 -37.79
C ILE A 82 11.34 5.48 -37.50
N LYS A 83 12.68 5.36 -37.59
CA LYS A 83 13.59 6.51 -37.42
C LYS A 83 13.32 7.60 -38.45
N ALA A 84 13.21 7.24 -39.73
CA ALA A 84 12.96 8.22 -40.79
C ALA A 84 11.62 8.95 -40.60
N GLU A 85 10.59 8.26 -40.12
CA GLU A 85 9.28 8.85 -39.84
C GLU A 85 9.32 9.79 -38.62
N VAL A 86 9.98 9.38 -37.53
CA VAL A 86 10.19 10.21 -36.34
C VAL A 86 11.02 11.45 -36.68
N ASP A 87 12.11 11.32 -37.44
CA ASP A 87 12.97 12.44 -37.81
C ASP A 87 12.21 13.46 -38.68
N LYS A 88 11.36 12.97 -39.59
CA LYS A 88 10.48 13.81 -40.41
C LYS A 88 9.45 14.57 -39.57
N GLU A 89 8.82 13.92 -38.59
CA GLU A 89 7.83 14.56 -37.72
C GLU A 89 8.46 15.54 -36.72
N MET A 90 9.61 15.20 -36.14
CA MET A 90 10.24 16.00 -35.07
C MET A 90 11.03 17.19 -35.59
N PHE A 91 11.68 17.04 -36.75
CA PHE A 91 12.60 18.05 -37.25
C PHE A 91 12.15 18.73 -38.54
N GLY A 92 11.13 18.19 -39.22
CA GLY A 92 10.63 18.72 -40.48
C GLY A 92 11.71 18.63 -41.56
N SER A 93 11.53 17.71 -42.53
CA SER A 93 12.43 17.62 -43.69
C SER A 93 12.42 18.89 -44.54
#